data_AF-D5T2V7-F1
#
_entry.id   AF-D5T2V7-F1
#
_cell.length_a   1.000
_cell.length_b   1.000
_cell.length_c   1.000
_cell.angle_alpha   90.00
_cell.angle_beta   90.00
_cell.angle_gamma   90.00
#
_symmetry.space_group_name_H-M   'P 1'
#
loop_
_entity.id
_entity.type
_entity.pdbx_description
1 polymer ?
#
loop_
_entity_poly.entity_id
_entity_poly.type
_entity_poly.pdbx_seq_one_letter_code
_entity_poly.pdbx_strand_id
1 'polypeptide(L)' 'MRHNTWLSFNISSVMLFLIISIFLWLRHIDGTGAVMNTKLRLLNIGVLFIFFAIVWLSELIVFFIIRHSKQ' A
#
# COMPACT_ATOMS: atom_id res chain seq x y z
N MET A 1 -10.97 16.27 6.66
CA MET A 1 -11.42 15.82 5.33
C MET A 1 -12.92 15.57 5.32
N ARG A 2 -13.61 15.73 4.19
CA ARG A 2 -14.95 15.17 4.01
C ARG A 2 -14.85 13.64 4.01
N HIS A 3 -15.77 12.95 4.68
CA HIS A 3 -15.78 11.49 4.80
C HIS A 3 -15.61 10.77 3.45
N ASN A 4 -16.30 11.27 2.40
CA ASN A 4 -16.25 10.67 1.07
C ASN A 4 -14.87 10.81 0.42
N THR A 5 -14.18 11.93 0.61
CA THR A 5 -12.82 12.14 0.07
C THR A 5 -11.81 11.22 0.74
N TRP A 6 -11.91 11.05 2.06
CA TRP A 6 -11.05 10.12 2.82
C TRP A 6 -11.28 8.67 2.40
N LEU A 7 -12.55 8.27 2.23
CA LEU A 7 -12.89 6.93 1.77
C LEU A 7 -12.38 6.65 0.35
N SER A 8 -12.57 7.60 -0.58
CA SER A 8 -12.05 7.47 -1.96
C SER A 8 -10.53 7.38 -2.01
N PHE A 9 -9.82 8.13 -1.17
CA PHE A 9 -8.36 8.07 -1.08
C PHE A 9 -7.88 6.70 -0.57
N ASN A 10 -8.53 6.15 0.46
CA ASN A 10 -8.19 4.82 0.96
C ASN A 10 -8.49 3.71 -0.05
N ILE A 11 -9.63 3.76 -0.73
CA ILE A 11 -9.99 2.77 -1.76
C ILE A 11 -8.98 2.81 -2.91
N SER A 12 -8.63 3.99 -3.40
CA SER A 12 -7.64 4.14 -4.48
C SER A 12 -6.25 3.67 -4.05
N SER A 13 -5.84 3.95 -2.81
CA SER A 13 -4.57 3.48 -2.23
C SER A 13 -4.50 1.95 -2.14
N VAL A 14 -5.58 1.31 -1.68
CA VAL A 14 -5.68 -0.17 -1.63
C VAL A 14 -5.65 -0.76 -3.03
N MET A 15 -6.38 -0.17 -3.98
CA MET A 15 -6.36 -0.60 -5.39
C MET A 15 -4.96 -0.52 -5.99
N LEU A 16 -4.24 0.57 -5.77
CA LEU A 16 -2.85 0.73 -6.22
C LEU A 16 -1.94 -0.32 -5.60
N PHE A 17 -2.06 -0.56 -4.29
CA PHE A 17 -1.30 -1.61 -3.61
C PHE A 17 -1.53 -3.00 -4.22
N LEU A 18 -2.78 -3.36 -4.51
CA LEU A 18 -3.13 -4.63 -5.13
C LEU A 18 -2.57 -4.76 -6.55
N ILE A 19 -2.71 -3.71 -7.37
CA ILE A 19 -2.18 -3.70 -8.75
C ILE A 19 -0.66 -3.92 -8.74
N ILE A 20 0.06 -3.18 -7.89
CA ILE A 20 1.52 -3.30 -7.79
C ILE A 20 1.92 -4.67 -7.23
N SER A 21 1.18 -5.20 -6.25
CA SER A 21 1.44 -6.53 -5.69
C SER A 21 1.28 -7.63 -6.73
N ILE A 22 0.21 -7.58 -7.54
CA ILE A 22 -0.03 -8.52 -8.64
C ILE A 22 1.08 -8.40 -9.69
N PHE A 23 1.47 -7.17 -10.05
CA PHE A 23 2.57 -6.94 -10.98
C PHE A 23 3.89 -7.54 -10.48
N LEU A 24 4.24 -7.33 -9.20
CA LEU A 24 5.43 -7.91 -8.58
C LEU A 24 5.38 -9.44 -8.51
N TRP A 25 4.19 -10.02 -8.35
CA TRP A 25 4.01 -11.46 -8.32
C TRP A 25 4.19 -12.11 -9.69
N LEU A 26 3.66 -11.47 -10.74
CA LEU A 26 3.67 -11.99 -12.11
C LEU A 26 5.01 -11.80 -12.82
N ARG A 27 5.84 -10.82 -12.41
CA ARG A 27 7.12 -10.60 -13.09
C ARG A 27 8.07 -11.80 -12.91
N HIS A 28 8.73 -12.19 -13.99
CA HIS A 28 9.71 -13.29 -14.00
C HIS A 28 11.14 -12.82 -13.71
N ILE A 29 11.48 -11.61 -14.15
CA ILE A 29 12.83 -11.05 -14.09
C ILE A 29 12.79 -9.80 -13.20
N ASP A 30 13.82 -9.62 -12.36
CA ASP A 30 13.99 -8.41 -11.56
C ASP A 30 14.76 -7.29 -12.29
N GLY A 31 14.92 -6.14 -11.63
CA GLY A 31 15.62 -4.99 -12.21
C GLY A 31 17.12 -5.21 -12.46
N THR A 32 17.68 -6.33 -12.00
CA THR A 32 19.09 -6.70 -12.20
C THR A 32 19.26 -7.77 -13.28
N GLY A 33 18.16 -8.27 -13.86
CA GLY A 33 18.17 -9.36 -14.83
C GLY A 33 18.14 -10.76 -14.19
N ALA A 34 17.99 -10.86 -12.87
CA ALA A 34 17.95 -12.15 -12.18
C ALA A 34 16.53 -12.75 -12.19
N VAL A 35 16.46 -14.08 -12.26
CA VAL A 35 15.18 -14.81 -12.22
C VAL A 35 14.61 -14.76 -10.81
N MET A 36 13.35 -14.35 -10.73
CA MET A 36 12.67 -14.07 -9.48
C MET A 36 12.14 -15.36 -8.83
N ASN A 37 12.83 -15.82 -7.79
CA ASN A 37 12.41 -16.93 -6.93
C ASN A 37 11.23 -16.56 -6.03
N THR A 38 10.44 -17.55 -5.58
CA THR A 38 9.28 -17.34 -4.70
C THR A 38 9.63 -16.57 -3.43
N LYS A 39 10.79 -16.85 -2.81
CA LYS A 39 11.28 -16.13 -1.63
C LYS A 39 11.49 -14.63 -1.91
N LEU A 40 12.08 -14.29 -3.06
CA LEU A 40 12.31 -12.90 -3.47
C LEU A 40 11.00 -12.19 -3.84
N ARG A 41 10.02 -12.90 -4.40
CA ARG A 41 8.68 -12.34 -4.65
C ARG A 41 7.98 -11.95 -3.35
N LEU A 42 7.98 -12.85 -2.38
CA LEU A 42 7.42 -12.62 -1.06
C LEU A 42 8.11 -11.45 -0.34
N LEU A 43 9.46 -11.36 -0.41
CA LEU A 43 10.19 -10.23 0.17
C LEU A 43 9.81 -8.90 -0.49
N ASN A 44 9.71 -8.85 -1.82
CA ASN A 44 9.30 -7.63 -2.53
C ASN A 44 7.88 -7.19 -2.13
N ILE A 45 6.93 -8.13 -2.06
CA ILE A 45 5.57 -7.84 -1.61
C ILE A 45 5.55 -7.43 -0.14
N GLY A 46 6.36 -8.06 0.70
CA GLY A 46 6.49 -7.71 2.12
C GLY A 46 7.00 -6.28 2.33
N VAL A 47 8.03 -5.86 1.59
CA VAL A 47 8.53 -4.49 1.63
C VAL A 47 7.46 -3.50 1.16
N LEU A 48 6.77 -3.80 0.05
CA LEU A 48 5.66 -2.99 -0.43
C LEU A 48 4.55 -2.87 0.62
N PHE A 49 4.21 -3.97 1.29
CA PHE A 49 3.20 -4.00 2.33
C PHE A 49 3.58 -3.14 3.53
N ILE A 50 4.85 -3.16 3.97
CA ILE A 50 5.33 -2.30 5.06
C ILE A 50 5.18 -0.83 4.68
N PHE A 51 5.60 -0.44 3.48
CA PHE A 51 5.43 0.93 2.99
C PHE A 51 3.96 1.35 2.95
N PHE A 52 3.10 0.49 2.42
CA PHE A 52 1.67 0.72 2.38
C PHE A 52 1.07 0.87 3.78
N ALA A 53 1.45 0.01 4.72
CA ALA A 53 0.98 0.04 6.10
C ALA A 53 1.36 1.34 6.81
N ILE A 54 2.58 1.85 6.61
CA ILE A 54 3.03 3.13 7.18
C ILE A 54 2.15 4.29 6.69
N VAL A 55 1.93 4.37 5.37
CA VAL A 55 1.08 5.43 4.78
C VAL A 55 -0.35 5.30 5.30
N TRP A 56 -0.91 4.09 5.31
CA TRP A 56 -2.27 3.85 5.76
C TRP A 56 -2.47 4.16 7.25
N LEU A 57 -1.50 3.81 8.10
CA LEU A 57 -1.49 4.18 9.52
C LEU A 57 -1.41 5.69 9.71
N SER A 58 -0.57 6.39 8.94
CA SER A 58 -0.47 7.84 9.03
C SER A 58 -1.80 8.53 8.68
N GLU A 59 -2.50 8.05 7.66
CA GLU A 59 -3.82 8.55 7.27
C GLU A 59 -4.88 8.29 8.34
N LEU A 60 -4.84 7.11 8.98
CA LEU A 60 -5.73 6.80 10.09
C LEU A 60 -5.51 7.72 11.30
N ILE A 61 -4.26 7.98 11.64
CA ILE A 61 -3.89 8.89 12.74
C ILE A 61 -4.44 10.29 12.45
N VAL A 62 -4.19 10.82 11.25
CA VAL A 62 -4.70 12.13 10.83
C VAL A 62 -6.24 12.18 10.87
N PHE A 63 -6.90 11.13 10.39
CA PHE A 63 -8.35 11.02 10.45
C PHE A 63 -8.88 11.05 11.89
N PHE A 64 -8.23 10.32 12.80
CA PHE A 64 -8.62 10.27 14.20
C PHE A 64 -8.45 11.63 14.88
N ILE A 65 -7.32 12.31 14.66
CA ILE A 65 -7.06 13.67 15.19
C ILE A 65 -8.12 14.67 14.70
N ILE A 66 -8.40 14.69 13.39
CA ILE A 66 -9.39 15.62 12.81
C ILE A 66 -10.79 15.34 13.37
N ARG A 67 -11.14 14.06 13.57
CA ARG A 67 -12.46 13.67 14.09
C ARG A 67 -12.60 14.02 15.56
N HIS A 68 -11.56 13.83 16.37
CA HIS A 68 -11.56 14.23 17.78
C HIS A 68 -11.57 15.75 17.98
N SER A 69 -10.90 16.51 17.09
CA SER A 69 -10.89 17.98 17.16
C SER A 69 -12.21 18.64 16.73
N LYS A 70 -13.14 17.88 16.13
CA LYS A 70 -14.47 18.36 15.72
C LYS A 70 -15.57 18.02 16.73
N GLN A 71 -15.26 17.28 17.79
CA GLN A 71 -16.12 17.14 18.98
C GLN A 71 -15.84 18.26 19.95
#